data_AF-A0A923IJR0-F1
#
_entry.id   AF-A0A923IJR0-F1
#
_cell.length_a   1.000
_cell.length_b   1.000
_cell.length_c   1.000
_cell.angle_alpha   90.00
_cell.angle_beta   90.00
_cell.angle_gamma   90.00
#
_symmetry.space_group_name_H-M   'P 1'
#
loop_
_entity.id
_entity.type
_entity.pdbx_description
1 polymer ?
#
loop_
_entity_poly.entity_id
_entity_poly.type
_entity_poly.pdbx_seq_one_letter_code
_entity_poly.pdbx_strand_id
1 'polypeptide(L)'
;MQAKVVDSIRVYDSKHTIVVTGADWGGIYGLTQLKKLKDTNLIYSFHFYDPFLFTHQGASWASPSLIDLKNVPFPYDATRMPACPVSLKGTWVEGSLSTSYKTDGTITKLKSTIDGVVNYATANGVKIFCGEFGVYNLNNNEG
;
A
#
# COMPACT_ATOMS: atom_id res chain seq x y z
N MET A 1 4.34 15.64 -15.86
CA MET A 1 3.76 16.73 -15.06
C MET A 1 4.59 17.01 -13.80
N GLN A 2 4.84 16.02 -12.95
CA GLN A 2 5.59 16.18 -11.69
C GLN A 2 6.99 16.81 -11.83
N ALA A 3 7.77 16.44 -12.86
CA ALA A 3 9.07 17.06 -13.13
C ALA A 3 9.01 18.58 -13.28
N LYS A 4 7.99 19.10 -14.00
CA LYS A 4 7.80 20.54 -14.20
C LYS A 4 7.50 21.27 -12.88
N VAL A 5 6.79 20.62 -11.97
CA VAL A 5 6.48 21.16 -10.64
C VAL A 5 7.77 21.25 -9.81
N VAL A 6 8.60 20.20 -9.83
CA VAL A 6 9.92 20.22 -9.19
C VAL A 6 10.77 21.36 -9.76
N ASP A 7 10.88 21.47 -11.09
CA ASP A 7 11.64 22.53 -11.74
C ASP A 7 11.14 23.93 -11.34
N SER A 8 9.81 24.11 -11.24
CA SER A 8 9.20 25.37 -10.81
C SER A 8 9.50 25.72 -9.35
N ILE A 9 9.49 24.73 -8.45
CA ILE A 9 9.89 24.92 -7.05
C ILE A 9 11.36 25.35 -6.98
N ARG A 10 12.24 24.73 -7.77
CA ARG A 10 13.68 25.03 -7.79
C ARG A 10 14.05 26.42 -8.28
N VAL A 11 13.14 27.12 -8.97
CA VAL A 11 13.31 28.56 -9.28
C VAL A 11 13.38 29.40 -8.00
N TYR A 12 12.66 29.00 -6.95
CA TYR A 12 12.54 29.77 -5.70
C TYR A 12 13.23 29.11 -4.51
N ASP A 13 13.40 27.79 -4.52
CA ASP A 13 13.96 27.03 -3.41
C ASP A 13 14.91 25.92 -3.89
N SER A 14 16.20 26.20 -3.81
CA SER A 14 17.27 25.27 -4.16
C SER A 14 17.74 24.38 -2.99
N LYS A 15 17.16 24.54 -1.78
CA LYS A 15 17.70 23.94 -0.55
C LYS A 15 16.84 22.82 0.00
N HIS A 16 15.51 22.99 0.05
CA HIS A 16 14.66 22.03 0.74
C HIS A 16 14.46 20.74 -0.06
N THR A 17 14.44 19.61 0.65
CA THR A 17 14.11 18.31 0.06
C THR A 17 12.65 18.29 -0.36
N ILE A 18 12.37 17.82 -1.58
CA ILE A 18 10.99 17.66 -2.06
C ILE A 18 10.60 16.19 -1.97
N VAL A 19 9.44 15.91 -1.36
CA VAL A 19 8.84 14.58 -1.38
C VAL A 19 7.99 14.45 -2.64
N VAL A 20 8.26 13.43 -3.45
CA VAL A 20 7.53 13.14 -4.69
C VAL A 20 6.88 11.76 -4.58
N THR A 21 5.70 11.59 -5.18
CA THR A 21 4.97 10.32 -5.11
C THR A 21 4.57 9.83 -6.51
N GLY A 22 4.41 8.51 -6.65
CA GLY A 22 3.93 7.89 -7.88
C GLY A 22 2.44 8.14 -8.14
N ALA A 23 1.92 7.52 -9.19
CA ALA A 23 0.47 7.42 -9.40
C ALA A 23 -0.16 6.45 -8.38
N ASP A 24 -1.36 5.92 -8.67
CA ASP A 24 -1.94 4.80 -7.90
C ASP A 24 -2.14 5.11 -6.41
N TRP A 25 -2.61 6.33 -6.10
CA TRP A 25 -2.80 6.81 -4.72
C TRP A 25 -1.53 6.70 -3.83
N GLY A 26 -0.35 6.76 -4.44
CA GLY A 26 0.92 6.58 -3.73
C GLY A 26 1.30 5.12 -3.52
N GLY A 27 0.59 4.16 -4.15
CA GLY A 27 0.89 2.74 -4.07
C GLY A 27 2.26 2.37 -4.64
N ILE A 28 2.75 1.18 -4.25
CA ILE A 28 4.04 0.65 -4.68
C ILE A 28 4.10 0.46 -6.21
N TYR A 29 2.99 0.08 -6.84
CA TYR A 29 2.95 -0.01 -8.30
C TYR A 29 3.20 1.37 -8.93
N GLY A 30 2.49 2.41 -8.48
CA GLY A 30 2.72 3.79 -8.90
C GLY A 30 4.16 4.25 -8.71
N LEU A 31 4.78 3.92 -7.57
CA LEU A 31 6.19 4.22 -7.30
C LEU A 31 7.12 3.55 -8.31
N THR A 32 6.97 2.23 -8.53
CA THR A 32 7.88 1.46 -9.39
C THR A 32 7.78 1.84 -10.87
N GLN A 33 6.66 2.44 -11.30
CA GLN A 33 6.50 3.01 -12.64
C GLN A 33 7.04 4.44 -12.77
N LEU A 34 7.33 5.13 -11.67
CA LEU A 34 7.82 6.50 -11.69
C LEU A 34 9.26 6.52 -12.22
N LYS A 35 9.47 7.21 -13.34
CA LYS A 35 10.82 7.47 -13.86
C LYS A 35 11.57 8.38 -12.90
N LYS A 36 12.84 8.06 -12.65
CA LYS A 36 13.75 8.92 -11.89
C LYS A 36 13.75 10.34 -12.45
N LEU A 37 13.47 11.31 -11.60
CA LEU A 37 13.55 12.74 -11.89
C LEU A 37 15.01 13.23 -11.83
N LYS A 38 15.29 14.34 -12.53
CA LYS A 38 16.65 14.89 -12.64
C LYS A 38 17.17 15.52 -11.35
N ASP A 39 16.28 16.04 -10.51
CA ASP A 39 16.65 16.66 -9.23
C ASP A 39 17.24 15.62 -8.27
N THR A 40 18.32 16.01 -7.59
CA THR A 40 19.09 15.12 -6.71
C THR A 40 18.69 15.21 -5.24
N ASN A 41 17.87 16.20 -4.87
CA ASN A 41 17.41 16.44 -3.50
C ASN A 41 15.92 16.10 -3.35
N LEU A 42 15.61 14.84 -3.68
CA LEU A 42 14.25 14.27 -3.63
C LEU A 42 14.17 13.07 -2.69
N ILE A 43 12.98 12.85 -2.13
CA ILE A 43 12.57 11.61 -1.47
C ILE A 43 11.32 11.09 -2.19
N TYR A 44 11.32 9.81 -2.56
CA TYR A 44 10.21 9.17 -3.26
C TYR A 44 9.32 8.47 -2.24
N SER A 45 8.08 8.94 -2.09
CA SER A 45 7.13 8.38 -1.14
C SER A 45 6.22 7.32 -1.74
N PHE A 46 5.86 6.34 -0.91
CA PHE A 46 4.80 5.38 -1.18
C PHE A 46 3.96 5.13 0.08
N HIS A 47 2.76 4.60 -0.10
CA HIS A 47 1.86 4.16 0.97
C HIS A 47 1.84 2.63 0.98
N PHE A 48 1.66 2.04 2.16
CA PHE A 48 1.69 0.60 2.35
C PHE A 48 0.57 0.11 3.28
N TYR A 49 -0.46 -0.47 2.66
CA TYR A 49 -1.62 -1.03 3.34
C TYR A 49 -1.87 -2.49 2.99
N ASP A 50 -0.85 -3.22 2.53
CA ASP A 50 -0.97 -4.66 2.31
C ASP A 50 -0.79 -5.45 3.62
N PRO A 51 -1.57 -6.52 3.84
CA PRO A 51 -2.66 -7.01 3.00
C PRO A 51 -3.94 -6.18 3.16
N PHE A 52 -4.56 -5.74 2.06
CA PHE A 52 -5.70 -4.81 2.11
C PHE A 52 -6.88 -5.31 2.96
N LEU A 53 -7.25 -6.59 2.86
CA LEU A 53 -8.35 -7.15 3.68
C LEU A 53 -8.06 -7.14 5.18
N PHE A 54 -6.78 -7.21 5.58
CA PHE A 54 -6.39 -7.09 6.99
C PHE A 54 -6.40 -5.64 7.45
N THR A 55 -5.81 -4.75 6.66
CA THR A 55 -5.66 -3.34 7.03
C THR A 55 -6.95 -2.54 6.96
N HIS A 56 -7.94 -2.99 6.16
CA HIS A 56 -9.20 -2.27 5.90
C HIS A 56 -10.47 -3.04 6.28
N GLN A 57 -10.38 -4.18 6.98
CA GLN A 57 -11.58 -4.79 7.56
C GLN A 57 -12.32 -3.79 8.46
N GLY A 58 -13.65 -3.73 8.36
CA GLY A 58 -14.48 -2.73 9.04
C GLY A 58 -14.53 -1.34 8.38
N ALA A 59 -13.75 -1.07 7.33
CA ALA A 59 -13.72 0.24 6.67
C ALA A 59 -14.99 0.48 5.83
N SER A 60 -15.80 1.46 6.20
CA SER A 60 -17.06 1.76 5.50
C SER A 60 -16.85 2.45 4.14
N TRP A 61 -15.69 3.07 3.94
CA TRP A 61 -15.36 3.89 2.76
C TRP A 61 -14.64 3.13 1.64
N ALA A 62 -14.36 1.84 1.82
CA ALA A 62 -13.86 0.99 0.75
C ALA A 62 -14.97 0.68 -0.28
N SER A 63 -14.58 0.17 -1.46
CA SER A 63 -15.51 -0.27 -2.51
C SER A 63 -15.28 -1.75 -2.87
N PRO A 64 -16.20 -2.67 -2.51
CA PRO A 64 -17.41 -2.44 -1.72
C PRO A 64 -17.05 -2.05 -0.27
N SER A 65 -18.03 -1.51 0.45
CA SER A 65 -17.88 -1.20 1.88
C SER A 65 -17.48 -2.45 2.64
N LEU A 66 -16.39 -2.41 3.41
CA LEU A 66 -15.89 -3.53 4.19
C LEU A 66 -16.41 -3.54 5.63
N ILE A 67 -17.47 -2.78 5.92
CA ILE A 67 -18.00 -2.59 7.29
C ILE A 67 -18.35 -3.91 8.01
N ASP A 68 -18.80 -4.92 7.26
CA ASP A 68 -19.16 -6.24 7.79
C ASP A 68 -17.99 -7.23 7.82
N LEU A 69 -16.85 -6.87 7.22
CA LEU A 69 -15.64 -7.69 7.25
C LEU A 69 -14.95 -7.56 8.62
N LYS A 70 -14.57 -8.70 9.19
CA LYS A 70 -13.97 -8.78 10.53
C LYS A 70 -13.12 -10.03 10.69
N ASN A 71 -12.19 -10.00 11.64
CA ASN A 71 -11.33 -11.13 12.03
C ASN A 71 -10.51 -11.74 10.88
N VAL A 72 -10.19 -10.98 9.83
CA VAL A 72 -9.21 -11.42 8.83
C VAL A 72 -7.84 -11.41 9.52
N PRO A 73 -7.14 -12.54 9.67
CA PRO A 73 -5.91 -12.62 10.44
C PRO A 73 -4.69 -12.16 9.64
N PHE A 74 -3.67 -11.61 10.32
CA PHE A 74 -2.32 -11.52 9.79
C PHE A 74 -1.29 -12.01 10.83
N PRO A 75 -0.35 -12.91 10.49
CA PRO A 75 -0.23 -13.61 9.21
C PRO A 75 -1.42 -14.54 8.92
N TYR A 76 -1.56 -14.94 7.65
CA TYR A 76 -2.60 -15.87 7.21
C TYR A 76 -2.62 -17.12 8.08
N ASP A 77 -3.82 -17.47 8.55
CA ASP A 77 -4.09 -18.66 9.33
C ASP A 77 -5.41 -19.26 8.88
N ALA A 78 -5.35 -20.42 8.22
CA ALA A 78 -6.51 -21.11 7.67
C ALA A 78 -7.59 -21.44 8.72
N THR A 79 -7.20 -21.62 9.99
CA THR A 79 -8.13 -21.98 11.07
C THR A 79 -8.87 -20.76 11.63
N ARG A 80 -8.32 -19.55 11.44
CA ARG A 80 -8.87 -18.29 11.93
C ARG A 80 -9.53 -17.45 10.83
N MET A 81 -9.44 -17.88 9.57
CA MET A 81 -10.08 -17.19 8.45
C MET A 81 -11.61 -17.10 8.65
N PRO A 82 -12.20 -15.90 8.50
CA PRO A 82 -13.64 -15.73 8.58
C PRO A 82 -14.32 -16.25 7.31
N ALA A 83 -15.58 -16.67 7.43
CA ALA A 83 -16.44 -16.84 6.26
C ALA A 83 -16.71 -15.49 5.59
N CYS A 84 -16.92 -15.49 4.27
CA CYS A 84 -17.29 -14.26 3.56
C CYS A 84 -18.67 -13.75 4.06
N PRO A 85 -18.76 -12.48 4.52
CA PRO A 85 -20.03 -11.88 4.91
C PRO A 85 -21.04 -11.89 3.75
N VAL A 86 -22.33 -12.07 4.06
CA VAL A 86 -23.40 -12.13 3.04
C VAL A 86 -23.42 -10.89 2.15
N SER A 87 -23.17 -9.71 2.73
CA SER A 87 -23.09 -8.42 2.02
C SER A 87 -21.92 -8.31 1.04
N LEU A 88 -20.91 -9.18 1.16
CA LEU A 88 -19.69 -9.18 0.35
C LEU A 88 -19.62 -10.37 -0.62
N LYS A 89 -20.59 -11.29 -0.59
CA LYS A 89 -20.68 -12.39 -1.56
C LYS A 89 -20.88 -11.86 -2.98
N GLY A 90 -20.25 -12.51 -3.96
CA GLY A 90 -20.24 -12.07 -5.36
C GLY A 90 -19.34 -10.86 -5.65
N THR A 91 -18.68 -10.29 -4.63
CA THR A 91 -17.68 -9.23 -4.81
C THR A 91 -16.28 -9.84 -4.90
N TRP A 92 -15.27 -9.03 -5.23
CA TRP A 92 -13.88 -9.48 -5.24
C TRP A 92 -13.40 -9.99 -3.86
N VAL A 93 -14.02 -9.54 -2.77
CA VAL A 93 -13.65 -9.92 -1.40
C VAL A 93 -13.86 -11.42 -1.16
N GLU A 94 -14.93 -12.01 -1.72
CA GLU A 94 -15.19 -13.45 -1.60
C GLU A 94 -14.06 -14.28 -2.22
N GLY A 95 -13.62 -13.89 -3.42
CA GLY A 95 -12.48 -14.51 -4.08
C GLY A 95 -11.19 -14.34 -3.28
N SER A 96 -10.92 -13.12 -2.80
CA SER A 96 -9.74 -12.86 -1.98
C SER A 96 -9.71 -13.70 -0.70
N LEU A 97 -10.80 -13.75 0.07
CA LEU A 97 -10.88 -14.55 1.30
C LEU A 97 -10.70 -16.06 1.05
N SER A 98 -11.30 -16.58 -0.02
CA SER A 98 -11.28 -18.02 -0.32
C SER A 98 -10.03 -18.49 -1.05
N THR A 99 -9.30 -17.60 -1.73
CA THR A 99 -8.17 -17.97 -2.59
C THR A 99 -6.93 -17.10 -2.35
N SER A 100 -6.92 -15.85 -2.82
CA SER A 100 -5.71 -15.01 -2.90
C SER A 100 -5.09 -14.69 -1.54
N TYR A 101 -5.91 -14.50 -0.51
CA TYR A 101 -5.44 -14.08 0.83
C TYR A 101 -4.55 -15.13 1.50
N LYS A 102 -4.63 -16.41 1.12
CA LYS A 102 -3.70 -17.46 1.55
C LYS A 102 -2.25 -17.14 1.19
N THR A 103 -2.05 -16.47 0.05
CA THR A 103 -0.74 -16.03 -0.40
C THR A 103 -0.48 -14.60 0.03
N ASP A 104 -1.46 -13.72 -0.12
CA ASP A 104 -1.29 -12.28 0.11
C ASP A 104 -1.12 -11.93 1.59
N GLY A 105 -1.78 -12.67 2.48
CA GLY A 105 -1.71 -12.51 3.94
C GLY A 105 -0.44 -13.02 4.60
N THR A 106 0.62 -13.33 3.86
CA THR A 106 1.84 -13.95 4.43
C THR A 106 2.95 -12.95 4.68
N ILE A 107 3.78 -13.21 5.71
CA ILE A 107 5.03 -12.45 5.95
C ILE A 107 5.94 -12.49 4.72
N THR A 108 6.00 -13.62 4.01
CA THR A 108 6.78 -13.77 2.78
C THR A 108 6.33 -12.82 1.69
N LYS A 109 5.00 -12.70 1.46
CA LYS A 109 4.47 -11.74 0.49
C LYS A 109 4.75 -10.30 0.90
N LEU A 110 4.53 -9.96 2.18
CA LEU A 110 4.80 -8.62 2.71
C LEU A 110 6.27 -8.25 2.50
N LYS A 111 7.20 -9.14 2.89
CA LYS A 111 8.64 -8.95 2.68
C LYS A 111 8.97 -8.78 1.20
N SER A 112 8.50 -9.68 0.34
CA SER A 112 8.75 -9.61 -1.11
C SER A 112 8.26 -8.30 -1.74
N THR A 113 7.16 -7.75 -1.22
CA THR A 113 6.58 -6.49 -1.71
C THR A 113 7.48 -5.31 -1.31
N ILE A 114 7.94 -5.27 -0.06
CA ILE A 114 8.91 -4.27 0.41
C ILE A 114 10.27 -4.42 -0.28
N ASP A 115 10.74 -5.64 -0.52
CA ASP A 115 11.97 -5.90 -1.27
C ASP A 115 11.88 -5.31 -2.69
N GLY A 116 10.70 -5.36 -3.32
CA GLY A 116 10.45 -4.68 -4.60
C GLY A 116 10.68 -3.16 -4.55
N VAL A 117 10.26 -2.52 -3.46
CA VAL A 117 10.49 -1.08 -3.22
C VAL A 117 11.97 -0.78 -3.03
N VAL A 118 12.67 -1.60 -2.23
CA VAL A 118 14.11 -1.47 -1.98
C VAL A 118 14.91 -1.67 -3.27
N ASN A 119 14.50 -2.64 -4.10
CA ASN A 119 15.12 -2.90 -5.40
C ASN A 119 14.93 -1.72 -6.35
N TYR A 120 13.73 -1.14 -6.41
CA TYR A 120 13.49 0.09 -7.18
C TYR A 120 14.37 1.24 -6.71
N ALA A 121 14.45 1.47 -5.40
CA ALA A 121 15.24 2.55 -4.81
C ALA A 121 16.73 2.39 -5.16
N THR A 122 17.24 1.17 -5.02
CA THR A 122 18.64 0.81 -5.31
C THR A 122 18.95 0.95 -6.80
N ALA A 123 18.11 0.39 -7.67
CA ALA A 123 18.32 0.44 -9.13
C ALA A 123 18.29 1.87 -9.68
N ASN A 124 17.52 2.77 -9.06
CA ASN A 124 17.44 4.16 -9.48
C ASN A 124 18.37 5.09 -8.69
N GLY A 125 19.00 4.62 -7.61
CA GLY A 125 19.79 5.45 -6.71
C GLY A 125 18.98 6.61 -6.13
N VAL A 126 17.78 6.32 -5.60
CA VAL A 126 16.87 7.29 -5.00
C VAL A 126 16.59 6.97 -3.54
N LYS A 127 16.26 8.00 -2.75
CA LYS A 127 15.80 7.84 -1.36
C LYS A 127 14.30 7.55 -1.37
N ILE A 128 13.85 6.65 -0.50
CA ILE A 128 12.45 6.27 -0.35
C ILE A 128 11.92 6.57 1.05
N PHE A 129 10.61 6.79 1.16
CA PHE A 129 9.91 7.01 2.42
C PHE A 129 8.52 6.36 2.37
N CYS A 130 8.17 5.55 3.38
CA CYS A 130 6.81 5.08 3.54
C CYS A 130 6.00 6.20 4.23
N GLY A 131 5.19 6.92 3.47
CA GLY A 131 4.45 8.09 3.95
C GLY A 131 3.21 7.74 4.76
N GLU A 132 2.59 6.61 4.46
CA GLU A 132 1.41 6.11 5.16
C GLU A 132 1.48 4.59 5.26
N PHE A 133 1.18 4.06 6.44
CA PHE A 133 0.95 2.65 6.69
C PHE A 133 0.12 2.50 7.95
N GLY A 134 -0.61 1.39 8.08
CA GLY A 134 -1.38 1.13 9.28
C GLY A 134 -2.44 0.06 9.10
N VAL A 135 -3.14 -0.20 10.19
CA VAL A 135 -4.26 -1.14 10.25
C VAL A 135 -5.44 -0.40 10.86
N TYR A 136 -6.59 -0.46 10.20
CA TYR A 136 -7.81 0.12 10.74
C TYR A 136 -8.28 -0.72 11.93
N ASN A 137 -8.58 -0.04 13.04
CA ASN A 137 -8.83 -0.71 14.32
C ASN A 137 -10.26 -1.27 14.45
N LEU A 138 -11.22 -0.82 13.63
CA LEU A 138 -12.56 -1.39 13.72
C LEU A 138 -12.54 -2.85 13.27
N ASN A 139 -13.14 -3.72 14.08
CA ASN A 139 -13.26 -5.16 13.83
C ASN A 139 -11.94 -5.94 13.77
N ASN A 140 -10.82 -5.34 14.19
CA ASN A 140 -9.58 -6.06 14.41
C ASN A 140 -9.47 -6.45 15.88
N ASN A 141 -9.39 -7.76 16.16
CA ASN A 141 -9.25 -8.31 17.51
C ASN A 141 -7.80 -8.75 17.82
N GLU A 142 -6.83 -8.37 16.98
CA GLU A 142 -5.39 -8.65 17.17
C GLU A 142 -4.62 -7.49 17.83
N GLY A 143 -5.32 -6.56 18.49
CA GLY A 143 -4.77 -5.39 19.19
C GLY A 143 -4.70 -5.52 20.70
#